data_AF-A0A7Z8VRC3-F1
#
_entry.id   AF-A0A7Z8VRC3-F1
#
_cell.length_a   1.000
_cell.length_b   1.000
_cell.length_c   1.000
_cell.angle_alpha   90.00
_cell.angle_beta   90.00
_cell.angle_gamma   90.00
#
_symmetry.space_group_name_H-M   'P 1'
#
loop_
_entity.id
_entity.type
_entity.pdbx_description
1 polymer ?
#
loop_
_entity_poly.entity_id
_entity_poly.type
_entity_poly.pdbx_seq_one_letter_code
_entity_poly.pdbx_strand_id
1 'polypeptide(L)'
;MAVRPPTNRFHAHLQQALEHPELTSAHQFIQAELEQHPGKSGFVLLNSGEKAFTSRNAMTQIAEKTLDVQYYIWDSDIIGSILINQLIKAANRGVHVRLLIDDVQSGGRDFGLAKLDAINNFEVRLFNPFEDRNFRVFEFIANMSELNHRMHNKAFIMDNTFAIIGGRKIGNQYFGVSSEMNFRDLDIITTGPIVKDISKSFDVFWNSEWAIPIQAISKKQPSPKDVQKGLKKLQKYIDNHKEFPYPVHSTQEEIYQRMNATKDSLIWANAKILYDDPAKKIDTDTGYQGIQPHLTKLANDAQDEILIESAYYIAGPNGAKRALELHKKGIKLRILTNFHGDQ
;
A
#
# COMPACT_ATOMS: atom_id res chain seq x y z
N MET A 1 -29.93 -0.05 1.18
CA MET A 1 -29.67 -1.02 0.10
C MET A 1 -28.74 -0.30 -0.85
N ALA A 2 -27.44 -0.60 -0.80
CA ALA A 2 -26.44 0.06 -1.61
C ALA A 2 -26.75 -0.16 -3.09
N VAL A 3 -27.27 0.88 -3.77
CA VAL A 3 -27.48 0.84 -5.22
C VAL A 3 -26.21 1.38 -5.85
N ARG A 4 -25.24 0.47 -5.97
CA ARG A 4 -23.97 0.66 -6.67
C ARG A 4 -24.22 1.37 -8.02
N PRO A 5 -23.45 2.42 -8.38
CA PRO A 5 -23.56 3.01 -9.70
C PRO A 5 -23.39 1.89 -10.74
N PRO A 6 -24.16 1.89 -11.84
CA PRO A 6 -24.15 0.80 -12.80
C PRO A 6 -22.73 0.60 -13.33
N THR A 7 -22.06 -0.46 -12.86
CA THR A 7 -20.73 -0.90 -13.31
C THR A 7 -20.70 -1.22 -14.79
N ASN A 8 -21.87 -1.47 -15.40
CA ASN A 8 -22.04 -1.78 -16.82
C ASN A 8 -21.54 -0.68 -17.78
N ARG A 9 -21.32 0.56 -17.33
CA ARG A 9 -20.73 1.62 -18.18
C ARG A 9 -19.20 1.69 -18.14
N PHE A 10 -18.57 0.99 -17.21
CA PHE A 10 -17.12 0.99 -17.03
C PHE A 10 -16.64 -0.43 -16.78
N HIS A 11 -16.90 -1.35 -17.72
CA HIS A 11 -16.16 -2.61 -17.79
C HIS A 11 -14.72 -2.27 -18.16
N ALA A 12 -13.90 -1.95 -17.17
CA ALA A 12 -12.48 -1.88 -17.38
C ALA A 12 -12.00 -3.27 -17.80
N HIS A 13 -11.23 -3.35 -18.88
CA HIS A 13 -10.53 -4.57 -19.26
C HIS A 13 -9.71 -5.06 -18.05
N LEU A 14 -9.68 -6.38 -17.84
CA LEU A 14 -8.83 -6.96 -16.80
C LEU A 14 -7.40 -6.55 -17.07
N GLN A 15 -6.81 -5.82 -16.14
CA GLN A 15 -5.41 -5.42 -16.20
C GLN A 15 -4.60 -6.34 -15.29
N GLN A 16 -3.47 -6.79 -15.79
CA GLN A 16 -2.57 -7.68 -15.05
C GLN A 16 -1.24 -6.98 -14.82
N ALA A 17 -0.52 -7.46 -13.81
CA ALA A 17 0.87 -7.13 -13.58
C ALA A 17 1.72 -7.35 -14.83
N LEU A 18 2.84 -6.62 -14.91
CA LEU A 18 3.79 -6.75 -16.01
C LEU A 18 4.21 -8.22 -16.22
N GLU A 19 3.91 -8.76 -17.41
CA GLU A 19 4.16 -10.17 -17.74
C GLU A 19 5.66 -10.49 -17.86
N HIS A 20 6.43 -9.55 -18.41
CA HIS A 20 7.85 -9.69 -18.73
C HIS A 20 8.74 -8.72 -17.91
N PRO A 21 8.82 -8.87 -16.58
CA PRO A 21 9.67 -8.03 -15.74
C PRO A 21 11.16 -8.17 -16.06
N GLU A 22 11.59 -9.30 -16.62
CA GLU A 22 12.97 -9.59 -17.01
C GLU A 22 13.55 -8.65 -18.06
N LEU A 23 12.68 -7.92 -18.77
CA LEU A 23 13.09 -6.90 -19.76
C LEU A 23 13.43 -5.55 -19.12
N THR A 24 13.24 -5.39 -17.82
CA THR A 24 13.49 -4.12 -17.11
C THR A 24 14.89 -4.08 -16.51
N SER A 25 15.49 -2.90 -16.44
CA SER A 25 16.79 -2.70 -15.80
C SER A 25 16.76 -3.04 -14.31
N ALA A 26 15.62 -2.85 -13.64
CA ALA A 26 15.42 -3.25 -12.26
C ALA A 26 15.55 -4.77 -12.07
N HIS A 27 15.02 -5.58 -13.00
CA HIS A 27 15.16 -7.02 -12.93
C HIS A 27 16.59 -7.47 -13.24
N GLN A 28 17.19 -6.90 -14.28
CA GLN A 28 18.58 -7.18 -14.65
C GLN A 28 19.54 -6.85 -13.49
N PHE A 29 19.27 -5.78 -12.75
CA PHE A 29 20.06 -5.37 -11.58
C PHE A 29 20.12 -6.45 -10.48
N ILE A 30 19.03 -7.20 -10.28
CA ILE A 30 18.90 -8.21 -9.22
C ILE A 30 19.06 -9.65 -9.71
N GLN A 31 19.14 -9.86 -11.03
CA GLN A 31 19.12 -11.17 -11.67
C GLN A 31 20.15 -12.15 -11.08
N ALA A 32 21.41 -11.72 -10.93
CA ALA A 32 22.47 -12.58 -10.41
C ALA A 32 22.19 -13.11 -9.00
N GLU A 33 21.50 -12.33 -8.15
CA GLU A 33 21.12 -12.77 -6.82
C GLU A 33 19.94 -13.76 -6.87
N LEU A 34 18.98 -13.53 -7.76
CA LEU A 34 17.86 -14.45 -7.97
C LEU A 34 18.33 -15.83 -8.44
N GLU A 35 19.34 -15.88 -9.30
CA GLU A 35 19.96 -17.11 -9.81
C GLU A 35 20.73 -17.87 -8.70
N GLN A 36 21.37 -17.15 -7.77
CA GLN A 36 22.04 -17.75 -6.60
C GLN A 36 21.06 -18.27 -5.53
N HIS A 37 19.81 -17.81 -5.58
CA HIS A 37 18.80 -18.13 -4.58
C HIS A 37 17.49 -18.65 -5.20
N PRO A 38 17.54 -19.77 -5.95
CA PRO A 38 16.38 -20.28 -6.68
C PRO A 38 15.20 -20.56 -5.76
N GLY A 39 14.03 -20.03 -6.15
CA GLY A 39 12.77 -20.20 -5.41
C GLY A 39 12.63 -19.34 -4.14
N LYS A 40 13.69 -18.66 -3.69
CA LYS A 40 13.66 -17.77 -2.54
C LYS A 40 13.39 -16.33 -2.96
N SER A 41 12.89 -15.55 -2.02
CA SER A 41 12.70 -14.11 -2.16
C SER A 41 13.61 -13.38 -1.19
N GLY A 42 14.06 -12.19 -1.57
CA GLY A 42 14.91 -11.34 -0.75
C GLY A 42 14.07 -10.33 0.04
N PHE A 43 14.49 -10.00 1.26
CA PHE A 43 13.79 -9.08 2.16
C PHE A 43 14.74 -8.11 2.87
N VAL A 44 14.35 -6.84 2.96
CA VAL A 44 15.02 -5.82 3.79
C VAL A 44 13.98 -5.05 4.60
N LEU A 45 14.22 -4.87 5.90
CA LEU A 45 13.35 -4.09 6.77
C LEU A 45 13.53 -2.58 6.56
N LEU A 46 12.41 -1.87 6.54
CA LEU A 46 12.32 -0.42 6.53
C LEU A 46 11.69 0.06 7.84
N ASN A 47 12.54 0.21 8.85
CA ASN A 47 12.16 0.58 10.21
C ASN A 47 12.19 2.10 10.49
N SER A 48 12.54 2.93 9.51
CA SER A 48 12.50 4.39 9.61
C SER A 48 11.68 5.03 8.49
N GLY A 49 11.05 6.16 8.80
CA GLY A 49 10.30 6.95 7.82
C GLY A 49 11.17 7.42 6.67
N GLU A 50 12.38 7.91 6.94
CA GLU A 50 13.33 8.31 5.89
C GLU A 50 13.63 7.18 4.90
N LYS A 51 13.98 5.98 5.39
CA LYS A 51 14.27 4.83 4.50
C LYS A 51 13.03 4.43 3.72
N ALA A 52 11.86 4.41 4.36
CA ALA A 52 10.60 4.10 3.72
C ALA A 52 10.24 5.12 2.62
N PHE A 53 10.50 6.40 2.84
CA PHE A 53 10.24 7.47 1.87
C PHE A 53 11.23 7.41 0.71
N THR A 54 12.53 7.41 1.01
CA THR A 54 13.61 7.43 0.02
C THR A 54 13.56 6.20 -0.90
N SER A 55 13.15 5.04 -0.38
CA SER A 55 13.02 3.82 -1.20
C SER A 55 11.85 3.92 -2.18
N ARG A 56 10.67 4.40 -1.74
CA ARG A 56 9.53 4.65 -2.65
C ARG A 56 9.87 5.71 -3.69
N ASN A 57 10.53 6.79 -3.27
CA ASN A 57 10.98 7.86 -4.16
C ASN A 57 12.02 7.37 -5.19
N ALA A 58 12.95 6.52 -4.78
CA ALA A 58 13.90 5.89 -5.69
C ALA A 58 13.18 5.00 -6.71
N MET A 59 12.25 4.14 -6.27
CA MET A 59 11.43 3.30 -7.16
C MET A 59 10.66 4.15 -8.18
N THR A 60 10.05 5.26 -7.78
CA THR A 60 9.38 6.16 -8.75
C THR A 60 10.32 6.81 -9.75
N GLN A 61 11.60 6.99 -9.41
CA GLN A 61 12.57 7.63 -10.29
C GLN A 61 13.14 6.65 -11.32
N ILE A 62 13.28 5.37 -10.96
CA ILE A 62 13.90 4.35 -11.81
C ILE A 62 12.91 3.42 -12.52
N ALA A 63 11.63 3.39 -12.12
CA ALA A 63 10.62 2.57 -12.78
C ALA A 63 10.60 2.81 -14.29
N GLU A 64 10.51 1.72 -15.05
CA GLU A 64 10.56 1.74 -16.52
C GLU A 64 9.22 1.39 -17.18
N LYS A 65 8.42 0.53 -16.56
CA LYS A 65 7.21 -0.05 -17.19
C LYS A 65 5.96 0.16 -16.36
N THR A 66 5.98 -0.18 -15.07
CA THR A 66 4.79 -0.18 -14.23
C THR A 66 5.06 0.28 -12.81
N LEU A 67 4.12 1.04 -12.25
CA LEU A 67 4.03 1.33 -10.82
C LEU A 67 2.61 1.02 -10.33
N ASP A 68 2.48 -0.02 -9.51
CA ASP A 68 1.20 -0.42 -8.91
C ASP A 68 1.19 -0.03 -7.43
N VAL A 69 0.29 0.88 -7.08
CA VAL A 69 0.32 1.60 -5.81
C VAL A 69 -1.04 1.47 -5.13
N GLN A 70 -1.07 0.78 -3.99
CA GLN A 70 -2.29 0.45 -3.26
C GLN A 70 -2.19 0.95 -1.81
N TYR A 71 -3.11 1.82 -1.37
CA TYR A 71 -3.10 2.36 0.00
C TYR A 71 -4.49 2.56 0.60
N TYR A 72 -4.64 2.12 1.84
CA TYR A 72 -5.81 2.45 2.68
C TYR A 72 -5.95 3.97 2.94
N ILE A 73 -4.83 4.64 3.23
CA ILE A 73 -4.81 6.06 3.52
C ILE A 73 -3.66 6.70 2.74
N TRP A 74 -4.02 7.75 2.02
CA TRP A 74 -3.10 8.67 1.38
C TRP A 74 -3.50 10.10 1.76
N ASP A 75 -2.70 10.75 2.59
CA ASP A 75 -2.91 12.13 3.03
C ASP A 75 -2.38 13.11 1.98
N SER A 76 -2.97 14.30 1.92
CA SER A 76 -2.60 15.35 0.95
C SER A 76 -1.59 16.36 1.54
N ASP A 77 -0.75 15.89 2.47
CA ASP A 77 0.33 16.66 3.07
C ASP A 77 1.60 16.64 2.21
N ILE A 78 2.74 17.06 2.77
CA ILE A 78 3.99 17.16 2.01
C ILE A 78 4.52 15.79 1.56
N ILE A 79 4.45 14.76 2.41
CA ILE A 79 4.84 13.39 2.03
C ILE A 79 3.97 12.90 0.86
N GLY A 80 2.65 13.00 1.00
CA GLY A 80 1.73 12.53 -0.03
C GLY A 80 1.84 13.34 -1.32
N SER A 81 2.07 14.64 -1.22
CA SER A 81 2.24 15.54 -2.38
C SER A 81 3.53 15.24 -3.15
N ILE A 82 4.65 15.01 -2.46
CA ILE A 82 5.90 14.66 -3.12
C ILE A 82 5.75 13.32 -3.84
N LEU A 83 5.22 12.29 -3.19
CA LEU A 83 5.06 10.97 -3.81
C LEU A 83 4.10 11.01 -5.01
N ILE A 84 2.99 11.74 -4.95
CA ILE A 84 2.11 11.96 -6.12
C ILE A 84 2.87 12.66 -7.24
N ASN A 85 3.65 13.69 -6.95
CA ASN A 85 4.45 14.38 -7.96
C ASN A 85 5.45 13.44 -8.64
N GLN A 86 6.05 12.52 -7.88
CA GLN A 86 6.98 11.53 -8.44
C GLN A 86 6.28 10.46 -9.28
N LEU A 87 5.09 10.01 -8.89
CA LEU A 87 4.24 9.15 -9.71
C LEU A 87 3.85 9.84 -11.03
N ILE A 88 3.47 11.12 -10.98
CA ILE A 88 3.18 11.92 -12.19
C ILE A 88 4.40 12.00 -13.09
N LYS A 89 5.59 12.23 -12.52
CA LYS A 89 6.85 12.23 -13.29
C LYS A 89 7.11 10.88 -13.95
N ALA A 90 6.86 9.77 -13.25
CA ALA A 90 6.98 8.44 -13.82
C ALA A 90 6.00 8.22 -14.99
N ALA A 91 4.74 8.59 -14.81
CA ALA A 91 3.72 8.52 -15.86
C ALA A 91 4.11 9.31 -17.13
N ASN A 92 4.64 10.52 -16.94
CA ASN A 92 5.16 11.35 -18.03
C ASN A 92 6.40 10.78 -18.73
N ARG A 93 7.17 9.88 -18.07
CA ARG A 93 8.26 9.13 -18.71
C ARG A 93 7.78 7.91 -19.49
N GLY A 94 6.49 7.56 -19.42
CA GLY A 94 5.91 6.40 -20.09
C GLY A 94 5.61 5.21 -19.16
N VAL A 95 5.85 5.34 -17.85
CA VAL A 95 5.53 4.29 -16.87
C VAL A 95 4.02 4.21 -16.67
N HIS A 96 3.43 3.02 -16.73
CA HIS A 96 2.02 2.81 -16.42
C HIS A 96 1.78 2.82 -14.91
N VAL A 97 1.08 3.83 -14.41
CA VAL A 97 0.80 4.01 -12.98
C VAL A 97 -0.64 3.60 -12.69
N ARG A 98 -0.83 2.60 -11.82
CA ARG A 98 -2.15 2.20 -11.29
C ARG A 98 -2.24 2.58 -9.81
N LEU A 99 -3.05 3.57 -9.49
CA LEU A 99 -3.24 4.06 -8.12
C LEU A 99 -4.60 3.62 -7.56
N LEU A 100 -4.57 2.70 -6.59
CA LEU A 100 -5.75 2.22 -5.87
C LEU A 100 -5.77 2.78 -4.44
N ILE A 101 -6.76 3.62 -4.16
CA ILE A 101 -6.91 4.25 -2.84
C ILE A 101 -8.24 3.82 -2.23
N ASP A 102 -8.24 3.51 -0.93
CA ASP A 102 -9.47 3.30 -0.19
C ASP A 102 -10.19 4.64 0.07
N ASP A 103 -11.49 4.68 -0.20
CA ASP A 103 -12.31 5.90 -0.17
C ASP A 103 -12.54 6.52 1.24
N VAL A 104 -12.05 5.88 2.31
CA VAL A 104 -12.39 6.26 3.70
C VAL A 104 -12.11 7.73 4.01
N GLN A 105 -11.06 8.30 3.40
CA GLN A 105 -10.68 9.70 3.55
C GLN A 105 -10.75 10.51 2.24
N SER A 106 -11.40 10.02 1.19
CA SER A 106 -11.42 10.71 -0.12
C SER A 106 -12.30 11.97 -0.17
N GLY A 107 -13.02 12.30 0.91
CA GLY A 107 -14.06 13.33 0.93
C GLY A 107 -13.57 14.66 0.39
N GLY A 108 -14.24 15.17 -0.65
CA GLY A 108 -13.87 16.43 -1.32
C GLY A 108 -12.62 16.37 -2.21
N ARG A 109 -12.00 15.19 -2.38
CA ARG A 109 -10.78 15.00 -3.17
C ARG A 109 -11.01 14.38 -4.54
N ASP A 110 -12.24 13.98 -4.85
CA ASP A 110 -12.61 13.32 -6.12
C ASP A 110 -12.11 14.08 -7.36
N PHE A 111 -12.31 15.40 -7.41
CA PHE A 111 -11.84 16.20 -8.55
C PHE A 111 -10.31 16.32 -8.61
N GLY A 112 -9.63 16.22 -7.46
CA GLY A 112 -8.18 16.11 -7.37
C GLY A 112 -7.68 14.83 -8.04
N LEU A 113 -8.28 13.70 -7.67
CA LEU A 113 -7.97 12.38 -8.19
C LEU A 113 -8.33 12.23 -9.67
N ALA A 114 -9.47 12.77 -10.11
CA ALA A 114 -9.87 12.78 -11.51
C ALA A 114 -8.85 13.53 -12.40
N LYS A 115 -8.21 14.60 -11.89
CA LYS A 115 -7.14 15.28 -12.62
C LYS A 115 -5.87 14.43 -12.76
N LEU A 116 -5.58 13.54 -11.81
CA LEU A 116 -4.45 12.62 -11.91
C LEU A 116 -4.72 11.59 -12.99
N ASP A 117 -5.92 11.02 -12.95
CA ASP A 117 -6.39 10.02 -13.91
C ASP A 117 -6.49 10.54 -15.35
N ALA A 118 -6.65 11.86 -15.54
CA ALA A 118 -6.58 12.50 -16.84
C ALA A 118 -5.15 12.68 -17.41
N ILE A 119 -4.11 12.23 -16.69
CA ILE A 119 -2.72 12.24 -17.14
C ILE A 119 -2.45 10.93 -17.88
N ASN A 120 -1.78 10.99 -19.04
CA ASN A 120 -1.41 9.79 -19.79
C ASN A 120 -0.62 8.81 -18.91
N ASN A 121 -0.92 7.51 -19.04
CA ASN A 121 -0.33 6.42 -18.26
C ASN A 121 -0.58 6.51 -16.74
N PHE A 122 -1.61 7.24 -16.29
CA PHE A 122 -1.97 7.31 -14.87
C PHE A 122 -3.46 6.95 -14.71
N GLU A 123 -3.74 5.84 -14.03
CA GLU A 123 -5.09 5.40 -13.72
C GLU A 123 -5.37 5.49 -12.22
N VAL A 124 -6.57 5.96 -11.85
CA VAL A 124 -7.00 6.01 -10.45
C VAL A 124 -8.30 5.26 -10.23
N ARG A 125 -8.29 4.34 -9.25
CA ARG A 125 -9.49 3.68 -8.74
C ARG A 125 -9.68 3.92 -7.25
N LEU A 126 -10.93 4.01 -6.84
CA LEU A 126 -11.33 4.07 -5.43
C LEU A 126 -11.95 2.75 -4.99
N PHE A 127 -11.43 2.21 -3.89
CA PHE A 127 -11.97 1.00 -3.29
C PHE A 127 -13.15 1.32 -2.37
N ASN A 128 -14.25 0.59 -2.60
CA ASN A 128 -15.53 0.67 -1.89
C ASN A 128 -15.95 2.12 -1.57
N PRO A 129 -16.19 2.97 -2.59
CA PRO A 129 -16.54 4.36 -2.38
C PRO A 129 -17.94 4.53 -1.78
N PHE A 130 -18.07 5.47 -0.84
CA PHE A 130 -19.37 5.85 -0.27
C PHE A 130 -20.29 6.46 -1.32
N GLU A 131 -21.58 6.06 -1.29
CA GLU A 131 -22.60 6.48 -2.25
C GLU A 131 -22.92 7.97 -2.12
N ASP A 132 -23.27 8.42 -0.90
CA ASP A 132 -23.50 9.83 -0.63
C ASP A 132 -22.30 10.50 0.03
N ARG A 133 -21.60 11.32 -0.76
CA ARG A 133 -20.45 12.12 -0.31
C ARG A 133 -20.80 13.07 0.85
N ASN A 134 -22.06 13.48 1.00
CA ASN A 134 -22.52 14.47 1.97
C ASN A 134 -23.07 13.86 3.28
N PHE A 135 -23.50 12.59 3.27
CA PHE A 135 -24.13 11.93 4.41
C PHE A 135 -23.26 10.82 5.04
N ARG A 136 -21.93 10.90 4.86
CA ARG A 136 -20.96 9.94 5.40
C ARG A 136 -21.24 9.60 6.87
N VAL A 137 -21.45 10.60 7.73
CA VAL A 137 -21.70 10.40 9.17
C VAL A 137 -22.94 9.53 9.45
N PHE A 138 -23.99 9.62 8.63
CA PHE A 138 -25.19 8.80 8.77
C PHE A 138 -24.99 7.39 8.23
N GLU A 139 -24.27 7.20 7.11
CA GLU A 139 -23.85 5.87 6.64
C GLU A 139 -22.89 5.18 7.65
N PHE A 140 -22.03 5.96 8.33
CA PHE A 140 -21.16 5.52 9.42
C PHE A 140 -21.93 4.96 10.64
N ILE A 141 -23.18 5.40 10.85
CA ILE A 141 -24.01 4.94 11.97
C ILE A 141 -24.96 3.81 11.53
N ALA A 142 -25.42 3.82 10.29
CA ALA A 142 -26.43 2.89 9.80
C ALA A 142 -25.89 1.52 9.32
N ASN A 143 -24.66 1.44 8.78
CA ASN A 143 -24.15 0.22 8.11
C ASN A 143 -22.75 -0.21 8.61
N MET A 144 -22.64 -0.71 9.85
CA MET A 144 -21.35 -1.15 10.43
C MET A 144 -20.62 -2.24 9.62
N SER A 145 -21.32 -3.09 8.88
CA SER A 145 -20.71 -4.14 8.05
C SER A 145 -20.05 -3.59 6.78
N GLU A 146 -20.66 -2.58 6.13
CA GLU A 146 -20.09 -1.94 4.93
C GLU A 146 -18.90 -1.03 5.29
N LEU A 147 -18.89 -0.47 6.50
CA LEU A 147 -17.77 0.29 7.04
C LEU A 147 -16.53 -0.56 7.33
N ASN A 148 -16.71 -1.83 7.68
CA ASN A 148 -15.60 -2.76 7.90
C ASN A 148 -15.09 -3.38 6.58
N HIS A 149 -15.80 -3.16 5.46
CA HIS A 149 -15.39 -3.61 4.13
C HIS A 149 -14.41 -2.62 3.49
N ARG A 150 -13.24 -2.46 4.11
CA ARG A 150 -12.18 -1.57 3.60
C ARG A 150 -10.96 -2.35 3.12
N MET A 151 -10.23 -1.73 2.20
CA MET A 151 -8.94 -2.20 1.73
C MET A 151 -7.85 -1.65 2.67
N HIS A 152 -7.38 -2.50 3.59
CA HIS A 152 -6.31 -2.16 4.54
C HIS A 152 -4.91 -2.47 4.03
N ASN A 153 -4.77 -2.76 2.74
CA ASN A 153 -3.49 -3.08 2.13
C ASN A 153 -2.61 -1.82 2.01
N LYS A 154 -1.30 -2.04 1.99
CA LYS A 154 -0.29 -1.07 1.53
C LYS A 154 0.71 -1.82 0.66
N ALA A 155 0.74 -1.49 -0.62
CA ALA A 155 1.69 -2.04 -1.56
C ALA A 155 2.19 -0.94 -2.49
N PHE A 156 3.50 -0.99 -2.78
CA PHE A 156 4.15 -0.13 -3.75
C PHE A 156 5.05 -1.02 -4.61
N ILE A 157 4.60 -1.34 -5.81
CA ILE A 157 5.20 -2.37 -6.66
C ILE A 157 5.79 -1.69 -7.89
N MET A 158 7.05 -1.96 -8.19
CA MET A 158 7.75 -1.44 -9.36
C MET A 158 8.11 -2.59 -10.28
N ASP A 159 7.69 -2.45 -11.54
CA ASP A 159 8.08 -3.31 -12.66
C ASP A 159 7.91 -4.81 -12.38
N ASN A 160 6.95 -5.18 -11.52
CA ASN A 160 6.73 -6.54 -11.02
C ASN A 160 8.04 -7.23 -10.54
N THR A 161 8.99 -6.45 -10.03
CA THR A 161 10.36 -6.88 -9.67
C THR A 161 10.71 -6.55 -8.22
N PHE A 162 10.34 -5.35 -7.75
CA PHE A 162 10.48 -4.94 -6.36
C PHE A 162 9.12 -4.51 -5.82
N ALA A 163 8.85 -4.86 -4.56
CA ALA A 163 7.66 -4.38 -3.85
C ALA A 163 8.04 -3.86 -2.47
N ILE A 164 7.32 -2.82 -2.03
CA ILE A 164 7.28 -2.41 -0.63
C ILE A 164 5.89 -2.73 -0.09
N ILE A 165 5.83 -3.52 0.96
CA ILE A 165 4.61 -3.82 1.72
C ILE A 165 4.84 -3.56 3.20
N GLY A 166 3.80 -3.23 3.96
CA GLY A 166 3.95 -2.92 5.38
C GLY A 166 2.75 -2.25 6.02
N GLY A 167 2.98 -1.63 7.17
CA GLY A 167 1.95 -0.90 7.91
C GLY A 167 1.82 0.57 7.55
N ARG A 168 2.86 1.19 6.96
CA ARG A 168 2.90 2.65 6.73
C ARG A 168 1.85 3.08 5.73
N LYS A 169 0.92 3.92 6.19
CA LYS A 169 0.07 4.74 5.32
C LYS A 169 0.89 5.91 4.75
N ILE A 170 0.37 6.62 3.74
CA ILE A 170 1.05 7.82 3.21
C ILE A 170 0.56 9.06 3.97
N GLY A 171 1.47 9.70 4.72
CA GLY A 171 1.25 10.95 5.46
C GLY A 171 2.42 11.25 6.43
N ASN A 172 2.64 12.51 6.78
CA ASN A 172 3.77 13.03 7.56
C ASN A 172 4.03 12.24 8.84
N GLN A 173 2.98 11.94 9.59
CA GLN A 173 2.99 11.19 10.84
C GLN A 173 3.48 9.74 10.68
N TYR A 174 3.28 9.13 9.51
CA TYR A 174 3.78 7.79 9.20
C TYR A 174 5.21 7.79 8.69
N PHE A 175 5.81 8.96 8.48
CA PHE A 175 7.17 9.08 7.98
C PHE A 175 8.09 9.88 8.90
N GLY A 176 7.66 10.24 10.11
CA GLY A 176 8.52 10.96 11.06
C GLY A 176 8.66 12.46 10.77
N VAL A 177 7.74 13.03 9.99
CA VAL A 177 7.79 14.42 9.52
C VAL A 177 6.75 15.30 10.23
N SER A 178 5.81 14.72 10.97
CA SER A 178 4.82 15.50 11.72
C SER A 178 5.48 16.17 12.92
N SER A 179 5.14 17.44 13.17
CA SER A 179 5.56 18.18 14.37
C SER A 179 4.73 17.83 15.61
N GLU A 180 3.59 17.16 15.45
CA GLU A 180 2.67 16.86 16.54
C GLU A 180 2.88 15.43 17.08
N MET A 181 2.70 14.44 16.22
CA MET A 181 2.79 13.02 16.59
C MET A 181 3.28 12.20 15.39
N ASN A 182 4.17 11.25 15.66
CA ASN A 182 4.68 10.32 14.67
C ASN A 182 4.42 8.87 15.09
N PHE A 183 4.08 8.02 14.13
CA PHE A 183 3.87 6.59 14.31
C PHE A 183 5.16 5.81 14.07
N ARG A 184 5.43 4.84 14.95
CA ARG A 184 6.37 3.76 14.68
C ARG A 184 5.67 2.74 13.80
N ASP A 185 6.36 2.30 12.76
CA ASP A 185 5.79 1.40 11.77
C ASP A 185 6.91 0.63 11.07
N LEU A 186 6.56 -0.43 10.36
CA LEU A 186 7.50 -1.32 9.70
C LEU A 186 7.01 -1.64 8.29
N ASP A 187 7.87 -1.38 7.32
CA ASP A 187 7.71 -1.91 5.97
C ASP A 187 8.84 -2.90 5.64
N ILE A 188 8.66 -3.63 4.55
CA ILE A 188 9.66 -4.52 3.98
C ILE A 188 9.80 -4.20 2.49
N ILE A 189 11.03 -4.01 2.03
CA ILE A 189 11.36 -4.12 0.59
C ILE A 189 11.56 -5.59 0.27
N THR A 190 10.96 -6.06 -0.82
CA THR A 190 11.13 -7.44 -1.28
C THR A 190 11.34 -7.54 -2.78
N THR A 191 12.01 -8.62 -3.18
CA THR A 191 12.27 -9.02 -4.57
C THR A 191 12.21 -10.54 -4.71
N GLY A 192 12.17 -11.03 -5.96
CA GLY A 192 12.06 -12.45 -6.28
C GLY A 192 10.62 -12.94 -6.44
N PRO A 193 10.38 -14.26 -6.38
CA PRO A 193 9.10 -14.87 -6.72
C PRO A 193 7.89 -14.29 -5.96
N ILE A 194 8.07 -13.88 -4.70
CA ILE A 194 7.00 -13.30 -3.87
C ILE A 194 6.39 -12.04 -4.47
N VAL A 195 7.15 -11.27 -5.27
CA VAL A 195 6.63 -10.05 -5.89
C VAL A 195 5.50 -10.38 -6.88
N LYS A 196 5.59 -11.51 -7.59
CA LYS A 196 4.50 -11.96 -8.47
C LYS A 196 3.22 -12.24 -7.71
N ASP A 197 3.32 -12.82 -6.51
CA ASP A 197 2.15 -13.07 -5.66
C ASP A 197 1.57 -11.78 -5.08
N ILE A 198 2.42 -10.81 -4.73
CA ILE A 198 2.01 -9.47 -4.29
C ILE A 198 1.30 -8.73 -5.43
N SER A 199 1.84 -8.76 -6.65
CA SER A 199 1.22 -8.15 -7.83
C SER A 199 -0.11 -8.82 -8.17
N LYS A 200 -0.20 -10.15 -8.03
CA LYS A 200 -1.47 -10.87 -8.17
C LYS A 200 -2.50 -10.42 -7.12
N SER A 201 -2.07 -10.21 -5.86
CA SER A 201 -2.95 -9.61 -4.85
C SER A 201 -3.42 -8.22 -5.28
N PHE A 202 -2.53 -7.36 -5.80
CA PHE A 202 -2.92 -6.05 -6.30
C PHE A 202 -3.99 -6.18 -7.40
N ASP A 203 -3.76 -7.04 -8.40
CA ASP A 203 -4.67 -7.25 -9.52
C ASP A 203 -6.05 -7.76 -9.08
N VAL A 204 -6.10 -8.64 -8.07
CA VAL A 204 -7.37 -9.12 -7.49
C VAL A 204 -8.19 -7.96 -6.92
N PHE A 205 -7.55 -7.02 -6.21
CA PHE A 205 -8.25 -5.83 -5.70
C PHE A 205 -8.57 -4.85 -6.82
N TRP A 206 -7.63 -4.56 -7.70
CA TRP A 206 -7.76 -3.62 -8.81
C TRP A 206 -8.93 -3.97 -9.73
N ASN A 207 -9.07 -5.25 -10.07
CA ASN A 207 -10.11 -5.75 -10.96
C ASN A 207 -11.40 -6.15 -10.23
N SER A 208 -11.48 -5.98 -8.91
CA SER A 208 -12.70 -6.31 -8.15
C SER A 208 -13.84 -5.35 -8.47
N GLU A 209 -15.08 -5.80 -8.30
CA GLU A 209 -16.27 -4.95 -8.40
C GLU A 209 -16.29 -3.78 -7.39
N TRP A 210 -15.43 -3.85 -6.37
CA TRP A 210 -15.29 -2.84 -5.33
C TRP A 210 -14.31 -1.73 -5.72
N ALA A 211 -13.50 -1.92 -6.77
CA ALA A 211 -12.55 -0.92 -7.26
C ALA A 211 -13.16 -0.13 -8.42
N ILE A 212 -13.68 1.06 -8.10
CA ILE A 212 -14.43 1.89 -9.04
C ILE A 212 -13.51 2.96 -9.66
N PRO A 213 -13.44 3.08 -11.00
CA PRO A 213 -12.68 4.14 -11.66
C PRO A 213 -13.13 5.54 -11.23
N ILE A 214 -12.18 6.44 -10.97
CA ILE A 214 -12.50 7.78 -10.45
C ILE A 214 -13.40 8.60 -11.39
N GLN A 215 -13.34 8.35 -12.70
CA GLN A 215 -14.16 9.02 -13.71
C GLN A 215 -15.64 8.67 -13.57
N ALA A 216 -15.96 7.49 -13.03
CA ALA A 216 -17.33 7.07 -12.74
C ALA A 216 -17.90 7.77 -11.48
N ILE A 217 -17.03 8.28 -10.61
CA ILE A 217 -17.39 8.88 -9.32
C ILE A 217 -17.38 10.41 -9.40
N SER A 218 -16.40 10.99 -10.10
CA SER A 218 -16.22 12.44 -10.16
C SER A 218 -17.38 13.11 -10.90
N LYS A 219 -18.07 14.03 -10.22
CA LYS A 219 -19.17 14.83 -10.79
C LYS A 219 -18.76 15.71 -11.98
N LYS A 220 -17.46 16.03 -12.08
CA LYS A 220 -16.90 16.88 -13.14
C LYS A 220 -15.70 16.17 -13.76
N GLN A 221 -15.68 16.11 -15.09
CA GLN A 221 -14.50 15.69 -15.84
C GLN A 221 -13.52 16.87 -15.99
N PRO A 222 -12.23 16.68 -15.67
CA PRO A 222 -11.26 17.76 -15.75
C PRO A 222 -10.91 18.11 -17.20
N SER A 223 -10.83 19.40 -17.51
CA SER A 223 -10.24 19.87 -18.76
C SER A 223 -8.70 19.83 -18.69
N PRO A 224 -7.97 19.88 -19.82
CA PRO A 224 -6.51 20.03 -19.81
C PRO A 224 -6.02 21.24 -18.99
N LYS A 225 -6.81 22.34 -18.97
CA LYS A 225 -6.52 23.52 -18.14
C LYS A 225 -6.67 23.22 -16.64
N ASP A 226 -7.66 22.42 -16.24
CA ASP A 226 -7.84 22.00 -14.85
C ASP A 226 -6.66 21.13 -14.37
N VAL A 227 -6.19 20.20 -15.22
CA VAL A 227 -5.00 19.37 -14.95
C VAL A 227 -3.77 20.25 -14.77
N GLN A 228 -3.49 21.15 -15.74
CA GLN A 228 -2.33 22.05 -15.66
C GLN A 228 -2.36 22.94 -14.40
N LYS A 229 -3.54 23.48 -14.04
CA LYS A 229 -3.72 24.25 -12.80
C LYS A 229 -3.46 23.40 -11.55
N GLY A 230 -3.91 22.14 -11.56
CA GLY A 230 -3.64 21.17 -10.50
C GLY A 230 -2.15 20.93 -10.31
N LEU A 231 -1.42 20.65 -11.40
CA LEU A 231 0.03 20.43 -11.39
C LEU A 231 0.80 21.65 -10.86
N LYS A 232 0.45 22.86 -11.33
CA LYS A 232 1.06 24.10 -10.83
C LYS A 232 0.81 24.31 -9.34
N LYS A 233 -0.40 24.00 -8.85
CA LYS A 233 -0.72 24.09 -7.42
C LYS A 233 0.09 23.08 -6.60
N LEU A 234 0.20 21.84 -7.08
CA LEU A 234 0.99 20.79 -6.44
C LEU A 234 2.46 21.19 -6.35
N GLN A 235 3.06 21.61 -7.46
CA GLN A 235 4.46 22.03 -7.49
C GLN A 235 4.70 23.22 -6.56
N LYS A 236 3.84 24.25 -6.58
CA LYS A 236 3.93 25.38 -5.66
C LYS A 236 3.83 24.97 -4.19
N TYR A 237 2.95 24.00 -3.88
CA TYR A 237 2.84 23.47 -2.52
C TYR A 237 4.15 22.82 -2.09
N ILE A 238 4.76 21.97 -2.94
CA ILE A 238 6.06 21.33 -2.67
C ILE A 238 7.17 22.38 -2.52
N ASP A 239 7.27 23.35 -3.44
CA ASP A 239 8.32 24.38 -3.43
C ASP A 239 8.27 25.28 -2.19
N ASN A 240 7.08 25.42 -1.58
CA ASN A 240 6.89 26.16 -0.34
C ASN A 240 7.33 25.38 0.91
N HIS A 241 7.53 24.05 0.82
CA HIS A 241 7.99 23.20 1.93
C HIS A 241 9.48 22.92 1.82
N LYS A 242 10.29 23.98 1.86
CA LYS A 242 11.76 23.90 1.69
C LYS A 242 12.48 23.15 2.80
N GLU A 243 11.87 23.03 3.97
CA GLU A 243 12.44 22.38 5.16
C GLU A 243 12.10 20.88 5.23
N PHE A 244 11.70 20.26 4.12
CA PHE A 244 11.43 18.82 4.10
C PHE A 244 12.73 18.03 4.38
N PRO A 245 12.75 17.13 5.38
CA PRO A 245 14.01 16.61 5.94
C PRO A 245 14.67 15.51 5.10
N TYR A 246 14.03 15.03 4.04
CA TYR A 246 14.52 13.89 3.26
C TYR A 246 14.86 14.27 1.81
N PRO A 247 15.83 13.59 1.16
CA PRO A 247 16.17 13.90 -0.21
C PRO A 247 15.01 13.50 -1.16
N VAL A 248 14.48 14.52 -1.85
CA VAL A 248 13.41 14.37 -2.86
C VAL A 248 13.99 14.12 -4.25
N HIS A 249 15.12 14.75 -4.53
CA HIS A 249 15.86 14.60 -5.76
C HIS A 249 17.15 13.88 -5.41
N SER A 250 17.39 12.75 -6.07
CA SER A 250 18.64 12.03 -5.95
C SER A 250 19.27 11.93 -7.32
N THR A 251 20.60 12.00 -7.38
CA THR A 251 21.30 11.68 -8.62
C THR A 251 21.15 10.19 -8.94
N GLN A 252 21.42 9.82 -10.18
CA GLN A 252 21.35 8.42 -10.59
C GLN A 252 22.36 7.57 -9.79
N GLU A 253 23.55 8.11 -9.49
CA GLU A 253 24.57 7.47 -8.67
C GLU A 253 24.08 7.22 -7.24
N GLU A 254 23.44 8.21 -6.61
CA GLU A 254 22.89 8.08 -5.24
C GLU A 254 21.80 7.01 -5.17
N ILE A 255 20.96 6.92 -6.20
CA ILE A 255 19.94 5.86 -6.29
C ILE A 255 20.60 4.49 -6.42
N TYR A 256 21.57 4.33 -7.31
CA TYR A 256 22.28 3.06 -7.48
C TYR A 256 23.04 2.63 -6.23
N GLN A 257 23.67 3.56 -5.51
CA GLN A 257 24.30 3.27 -4.22
C GLN A 257 23.29 2.74 -3.20
N ARG A 258 22.11 3.34 -3.11
CA ARG A 258 21.03 2.88 -2.22
C ARG A 258 20.50 1.51 -2.64
N MET A 259 20.36 1.27 -3.93
CA MET A 259 19.93 -0.04 -4.45
C MET A 259 20.96 -1.13 -4.17
N ASN A 260 22.26 -0.85 -4.36
CA ASN A 260 23.33 -1.79 -4.01
C ASN A 260 23.33 -2.09 -2.50
N ALA A 261 23.25 -1.06 -1.65
CA ALA A 261 23.16 -1.26 -0.20
C ALA A 261 21.92 -2.08 0.20
N THR A 262 20.80 -1.90 -0.50
CA THR A 262 19.58 -2.71 -0.30
C THR A 262 19.82 -4.16 -0.73
N LYS A 263 20.39 -4.37 -1.92
CA LYS A 263 20.72 -5.69 -2.46
C LYS A 263 21.65 -6.47 -1.52
N ASP A 264 22.72 -5.83 -1.06
CA ASP A 264 23.73 -6.43 -0.19
C ASP A 264 23.17 -6.76 1.21
N SER A 265 22.05 -6.16 1.60
CA SER A 265 21.36 -6.39 2.87
C SER A 265 20.21 -7.41 2.78
N LEU A 266 19.95 -7.99 1.60
CA LEU A 266 18.82 -8.90 1.41
C LEU A 266 18.99 -10.18 2.24
N ILE A 267 17.95 -10.50 2.99
CA ILE A 267 17.81 -11.80 3.64
C ILE A 267 16.96 -12.69 2.73
N TRP A 268 17.54 -13.80 2.27
CA TRP A 268 16.88 -14.72 1.34
C TRP A 268 16.11 -15.82 2.06
N ALA A 269 14.80 -15.87 1.86
CA ALA A 269 13.91 -16.81 2.54
C ALA A 269 12.79 -17.31 1.62
N ASN A 270 12.20 -18.45 2.00
CA ASN A 270 10.91 -18.86 1.48
C ASN A 270 9.83 -17.95 2.07
N ALA A 271 8.86 -17.55 1.25
CA ALA A 271 7.81 -16.66 1.69
C ALA A 271 6.46 -17.02 1.07
N LYS A 272 5.41 -16.58 1.75
CA LYS A 272 4.03 -16.65 1.28
C LYS A 272 3.35 -15.34 1.64
N ILE A 273 2.67 -14.72 0.68
CA ILE A 273 1.83 -13.55 0.94
C ILE A 273 0.47 -14.01 1.46
N LEU A 274 -0.06 -13.29 2.44
CA LEU A 274 -1.41 -13.46 2.96
C LEU A 274 -2.15 -12.14 2.76
N TYR A 275 -3.38 -12.21 2.24
CA TYR A 275 -4.24 -11.06 2.04
C TYR A 275 -5.71 -11.49 2.10
N ASP A 276 -6.59 -10.54 2.42
CA ASP A 276 -8.03 -10.79 2.43
C ASP A 276 -8.61 -10.76 1.01
N ASP A 277 -9.63 -11.57 0.73
CA ASP A 277 -10.43 -11.42 -0.49
C ASP A 277 -11.10 -10.02 -0.49
N PRO A 278 -11.07 -9.27 -1.60
CA PRO A 278 -11.68 -7.96 -1.69
C PRO A 278 -13.19 -7.98 -1.43
N ALA A 279 -13.89 -9.11 -1.56
CA ALA A 279 -15.30 -9.27 -1.20
C ALA A 279 -15.51 -9.70 0.27
N LYS A 280 -14.44 -9.79 1.08
CA LYS A 280 -14.46 -10.20 2.50
C LYS A 280 -15.23 -11.51 2.74
N LYS A 281 -15.05 -12.48 1.85
CA LYS A 281 -15.70 -13.80 1.96
C LYS A 281 -15.24 -14.52 3.22
N ILE A 282 -16.18 -15.23 3.86
CA ILE A 282 -15.91 -16.13 4.97
C ILE A 282 -15.29 -17.40 4.39
N ASP A 283 -14.16 -17.83 4.96
CA ASP A 283 -13.61 -19.16 4.74
C ASP A 283 -14.57 -20.18 5.35
N THR A 284 -15.17 -21.00 4.50
CA THR A 284 -16.20 -21.97 4.88
C THR A 284 -15.66 -23.11 5.75
N ASP A 285 -14.35 -23.36 5.72
CA ASP A 285 -13.73 -24.46 6.45
C ASP A 285 -13.35 -24.04 7.88
N THR A 286 -13.01 -22.76 8.07
CA THR A 286 -12.56 -22.24 9.37
C THR A 286 -13.58 -21.33 10.05
N GLY A 287 -14.61 -20.87 9.32
CA GLY A 287 -15.61 -19.92 9.82
C GLY A 287 -15.07 -18.50 10.03
N TYR A 288 -13.83 -18.23 9.61
CA TYR A 288 -13.15 -16.95 9.78
C TYR A 288 -13.00 -16.22 8.44
N GLN A 289 -12.83 -14.91 8.47
CA GLN A 289 -12.52 -14.10 7.29
C GLN A 289 -11.03 -13.76 7.27
N GLY A 290 -10.40 -13.88 6.10
CA GLY A 290 -9.10 -13.28 5.85
C GLY A 290 -7.89 -13.99 6.47
N ILE A 291 -6.89 -13.22 6.90
CA ILE A 291 -5.58 -13.75 7.33
C ILE A 291 -5.57 -14.41 8.73
N GLN A 292 -6.63 -14.26 9.52
CA GLN A 292 -6.67 -14.68 10.93
C GLN A 292 -6.44 -16.19 11.17
N PRO A 293 -6.98 -17.13 10.36
CA PRO A 293 -6.72 -18.57 10.55
C PRO A 293 -5.24 -18.91 10.41
N HIS A 294 -4.55 -18.26 9.46
CA HIS A 294 -3.12 -18.46 9.25
C HIS A 294 -2.30 -17.97 10.45
N LEU A 295 -2.62 -16.79 10.99
CA LEU A 295 -1.97 -16.28 12.21
C LEU A 295 -2.25 -17.17 13.43
N THR A 296 -3.47 -17.70 13.54
CA THR A 296 -3.83 -18.63 14.62
C THR A 296 -3.05 -19.93 14.51
N LYS A 297 -2.90 -20.48 13.31
CA LYS A 297 -2.08 -21.67 13.06
C LYS A 297 -0.61 -21.41 13.40
N LEU A 298 -0.05 -20.28 12.95
CA LEU A 298 1.33 -19.89 13.30
C LEU A 298 1.55 -19.79 14.81
N ALA A 299 0.60 -19.21 15.54
CA ALA A 299 0.67 -19.13 16.99
C ALA A 299 0.58 -20.53 17.66
N ASN A 300 -0.27 -21.43 17.15
CA ASN A 300 -0.39 -22.79 17.68
C ASN A 300 0.83 -23.67 17.38
N ASP A 301 1.51 -23.43 16.26
CA ASP A 301 2.70 -24.16 15.83
C ASP A 301 4.00 -23.63 16.48
N ALA A 302 3.94 -22.55 17.26
CA ALA A 302 5.11 -21.95 17.92
C ALA A 302 5.72 -22.91 18.96
N GLN A 303 7.06 -22.99 18.98
CA GLN A 303 7.81 -23.91 19.86
C GLN A 303 8.50 -23.21 21.04
N ASP A 304 8.91 -21.96 20.88
CA ASP A 304 9.67 -21.23 21.90
C ASP A 304 9.03 -19.89 22.26
N GLU A 305 8.68 -19.10 21.24
CA GLU A 305 8.31 -17.71 21.42
C GLU A 305 7.38 -17.18 20.31
N ILE A 306 6.50 -16.26 20.70
CA ILE A 306 5.71 -15.41 19.83
C ILE A 306 5.98 -13.94 20.20
N LEU A 307 6.46 -13.18 19.22
CA LEU A 307 6.63 -11.73 19.31
C LEU A 307 5.54 -11.05 18.47
N ILE A 308 4.81 -10.12 19.08
CA ILE A 308 3.77 -9.33 18.40
C ILE A 308 4.10 -7.86 18.54
N GLU A 309 4.30 -7.16 17.42
CA GLU A 309 4.29 -5.70 17.34
C GLU A 309 3.02 -5.30 16.57
N SER A 310 2.07 -4.66 17.25
CA SER A 310 0.79 -4.28 16.64
C SER A 310 0.27 -2.97 17.19
N ALA A 311 -0.32 -2.14 16.33
CA ALA A 311 -0.98 -0.91 16.73
C ALA A 311 -2.16 -1.14 17.69
N TYR A 312 -2.77 -2.33 17.66
CA TYR A 312 -3.83 -2.70 18.59
C TYR A 312 -3.71 -4.17 18.97
N TYR A 313 -3.89 -4.49 20.25
CA TYR A 313 -3.99 -5.85 20.75
C TYR A 313 -5.33 -6.07 21.46
N ILE A 314 -6.29 -6.65 20.73
CA ILE A 314 -7.63 -6.97 21.24
C ILE A 314 -7.80 -8.50 21.20
N ALA A 315 -7.37 -9.17 22.27
CA ALA A 315 -7.38 -10.64 22.32
C ALA A 315 -8.79 -11.25 22.42
N GLY A 316 -9.74 -10.55 23.05
CA GLY A 316 -11.03 -11.12 23.44
C GLY A 316 -10.91 -12.36 24.34
N PRO A 317 -12.03 -13.00 24.72
CA PRO A 317 -12.01 -14.17 25.60
C PRO A 317 -11.22 -15.36 25.03
N ASN A 318 -11.37 -15.63 23.73
CA ASN A 318 -10.69 -16.75 23.06
C ASN A 318 -9.19 -16.52 22.91
N GLY A 319 -8.75 -15.29 22.59
CA GLY A 319 -7.34 -14.95 22.51
C GLY A 319 -6.66 -14.99 23.88
N ALA A 320 -7.34 -14.52 24.94
CA ALA A 320 -6.83 -14.62 26.31
C ALA A 320 -6.67 -16.08 26.76
N LYS A 321 -7.67 -16.93 26.48
CA LYS A 321 -7.58 -18.37 26.73
C LYS A 321 -6.39 -19.01 25.98
N ARG A 322 -6.21 -18.67 24.70
CA ARG A 322 -5.08 -19.16 23.91
C ARG A 322 -3.74 -18.70 24.46
N ALA A 323 -3.61 -17.43 24.86
CA ALA A 323 -2.39 -16.94 25.48
C ALA A 323 -2.03 -17.73 26.75
N LEU A 324 -3.04 -18.07 27.57
CA LEU A 324 -2.86 -18.91 28.75
C LEU A 324 -2.43 -20.35 28.39
N GLU A 325 -3.02 -20.92 27.35
CA GLU A 325 -2.65 -22.26 26.84
C GLU A 325 -1.21 -22.30 26.31
N LEU A 326 -0.80 -21.27 25.55
CA LEU A 326 0.57 -21.11 25.07
C LEU A 326 1.55 -20.97 26.23
N HIS A 327 1.21 -20.16 27.23
CA HIS A 327 2.03 -20.00 28.43
C HIS A 327 2.20 -21.32 29.19
N LYS A 328 1.12 -22.11 29.35
CA LYS A 328 1.18 -23.45 29.97
C LYS A 328 2.07 -24.43 29.21
N LYS A 329 2.25 -24.24 27.90
CA LYS A 329 3.18 -25.02 27.06
C LYS A 329 4.63 -24.53 27.14
N GLY A 330 4.93 -23.49 27.93
CA GLY A 330 6.26 -22.90 28.04
C GLY A 330 6.60 -21.88 26.95
N ILE A 331 5.64 -21.53 26.07
CA ILE A 331 5.84 -20.54 25.00
C ILE A 331 5.89 -19.14 25.59
N LYS A 332 6.93 -18.38 25.26
CA LYS A 332 7.06 -16.97 25.64
C LYS A 332 6.19 -16.11 24.71
N LEU A 333 5.26 -15.35 25.27
CA LEU A 333 4.46 -14.38 24.52
C LEU A 333 4.90 -12.97 24.91
N ARG A 334 5.46 -12.21 23.97
CA ARG A 334 5.82 -10.79 24.16
C ARG A 334 5.06 -9.93 23.17
N ILE A 335 4.39 -8.91 23.70
CA ILE A 335 3.53 -8.01 22.92
C ILE A 335 4.00 -6.58 23.13
N LEU A 336 4.29 -5.90 22.02
CA LEU A 336 4.51 -4.47 21.95
C LEU A 336 3.30 -3.85 21.24
N THR A 337 2.57 -3.02 21.97
CA THR A 337 1.40 -2.31 21.44
C THR A 337 1.38 -0.87 21.92
N ASN A 338 0.49 -0.04 21.35
CA ASN A 338 0.39 1.36 21.76
C ASN A 338 -0.13 1.46 23.21
N PHE A 339 0.34 2.47 23.93
CA PHE A 339 -0.25 2.83 25.21
C PHE A 339 -1.51 3.66 24.92
N HIS A 340 -2.69 3.14 25.24
CA HIS A 340 -3.88 3.97 25.38
C HIS A 340 -3.76 4.63 26.76
N GLY A 341 -3.23 5.86 26.80
CA GLY A 341 -3.34 6.67 28.01
C GLY A 341 -4.79 7.09 28.14
N ASP A 342 -5.45 6.68 29.22
CA ASP A 342 -6.70 7.30 29.64
C ASP A 342 -6.43 8.83 29.75
N GLN A 343 -7.11 9.62 28.93
CA GLN A 343 -7.23 11.08 29.12
C GLN A 343 -8.42 11.39 30.02
#